data_AF-E9G7T2-F1
#
_entry.id   AF-E9G7T2-F1
#
_cell.length_a   1.000
_cell.length_b   1.000
_cell.length_c   1.000
_cell.angle_alpha   90.00
_cell.angle_beta   90.00
_cell.angle_gamma   90.00
#
_symmetry.space_group_name_H-M   'P 1'
#
loop_
_entity.id
_entity.type
_entity.pdbx_description
1 polymer ?
#
loop_
_entity_poly.entity_id
_entity_poly.type
_entity_poly.pdbx_seq_one_letter_code
_entity_poly.pdbx_strand_id
1 'polypeptide(L)'
;MTEEPRAKAGGLHQVFKLQSTYSQKSMMLLDSHGCVKTYDSIEETFKEFYDFRLGFYEKRKEYFTGLLQAISKMIENQARFLSIVVRKYVCLYSR
;
A
#
# COMPACT_ATOMS: atom_id res chain seq x y z
N MET A 1 -43.22 -8.11 -33.31
CA MET A 1 -44.04 -6.90 -33.08
C MET A 1 -44.75 -6.91 -31.70
N THR A 2 -44.28 -7.70 -30.73
CA THR A 2 -44.96 -7.94 -29.44
C THR A 2 -44.33 -7.24 -28.22
N GLU A 3 -43.18 -6.55 -28.39
CA GLU A 3 -42.43 -5.99 -27.26
C GLU A 3 -42.89 -4.58 -26.84
N GLU A 4 -43.50 -3.80 -27.73
CA GLU A 4 -43.97 -2.44 -27.43
C GLU A 4 -45.07 -2.34 -26.34
N PRO A 5 -46.12 -3.18 -26.33
CA PRO A 5 -47.15 -3.10 -25.29
C PRO A 5 -46.63 -3.54 -23.92
N ARG A 6 -45.63 -4.43 -23.86
CA ARG A 6 -45.00 -4.88 -22.61
C ARG A 6 -44.10 -3.81 -22.00
N ALA A 7 -43.41 -3.05 -22.84
CA ALA A 7 -42.54 -1.93 -22.44
C ALA A 7 -43.31 -0.80 -21.72
N LYS A 8 -44.55 -0.50 -22.14
CA LYS A 8 -45.39 0.55 -21.53
C LYS A 8 -45.96 0.17 -20.16
N ALA A 9 -46.12 -1.12 -19.86
CA ALA A 9 -46.72 -1.60 -18.60
C ALA A 9 -45.69 -2.03 -17.54
N GLY A 10 -44.56 -2.62 -17.95
CA GLY A 10 -43.52 -3.13 -17.04
C GLY A 10 -42.25 -2.28 -16.94
N GLY A 11 -42.15 -1.20 -17.71
CA GLY A 11 -40.95 -0.38 -17.80
C GLY A 11 -39.83 -1.03 -18.63
N LEU A 12 -39.13 -0.24 -19.45
CA LEU A 12 -38.07 -0.72 -20.33
C LEU A 12 -36.99 -1.52 -19.59
N HIS A 13 -36.58 -1.05 -18.40
CA HIS A 13 -35.53 -1.69 -17.61
C HIS A 13 -35.87 -3.12 -17.20
N GLN A 14 -37.14 -3.45 -17.00
CA GLN A 14 -37.57 -4.79 -16.60
C GLN A 14 -37.71 -5.72 -17.81
N VAL A 15 -38.23 -5.20 -18.94
CA VAL A 15 -38.36 -5.96 -20.20
C VAL A 15 -36.98 -6.35 -20.74
N PHE A 16 -36.02 -5.42 -20.72
CA PHE A 16 -34.64 -5.64 -21.17
C PHE A 16 -33.71 -6.18 -20.07
N LYS A 17 -34.22 -6.39 -18.84
CA LYS A 17 -33.45 -6.90 -17.68
C LYS A 17 -32.18 -6.09 -17.40
N LEU A 18 -32.28 -4.77 -17.48
CA LEU A 18 -31.17 -3.83 -17.30
C LEU A 18 -30.91 -3.47 -15.83
N GLN A 19 -31.76 -3.92 -14.91
CA GLN A 19 -31.63 -3.66 -13.47
C GLN A 19 -31.48 -4.98 -12.71
N SER A 20 -30.53 -5.01 -11.80
CA SER A 20 -30.35 -6.07 -10.81
C SER A 20 -30.13 -5.44 -9.45
N THR A 21 -30.67 -6.07 -8.41
CA THR A 21 -30.47 -5.63 -7.03
C THR A 21 -29.22 -6.31 -6.49
N TYR A 22 -28.26 -5.51 -6.03
CA TYR A 22 -27.11 -6.00 -5.29
C TYR A 22 -27.26 -5.60 -3.82
N SER A 23 -27.16 -6.58 -2.92
CA SER A 23 -27.27 -6.36 -1.49
C SER A 23 -25.97 -6.79 -0.81
N GLN A 24 -25.27 -5.84 -0.20
CA GLN A 24 -24.03 -6.08 0.51
C GLN A 24 -24.33 -6.22 2.01
N LYS A 25 -24.64 -7.45 2.46
CA LYS A 25 -25.00 -7.75 3.86
C LYS A 25 -23.90 -8.43 4.66
N SER A 26 -22.87 -8.91 3.98
CA SER A 26 -21.78 -9.68 4.60
C SER A 26 -20.45 -9.09 4.15
N MET A 27 -19.83 -8.29 5.02
CA MET A 27 -18.48 -7.77 4.86
C MET A 27 -17.62 -8.34 5.99
N MET A 28 -17.24 -9.60 5.87
CA MET A 28 -16.34 -10.27 6.81
C MET A 28 -14.94 -10.31 6.21
N LEU A 29 -13.98 -9.68 6.89
CA LEU A 29 -12.58 -9.60 6.47
C LEU A 29 -11.67 -9.99 7.64
N LEU A 30 -10.40 -10.26 7.33
CA LEU A 30 -9.37 -10.41 8.35
C LEU A 30 -8.81 -9.03 8.69
N ASP A 31 -8.72 -8.72 9.97
CA ASP A 31 -8.11 -7.49 10.46
C ASP A 31 -6.57 -7.57 10.41
N SER A 32 -5.90 -6.49 10.84
CA SER A 32 -4.42 -6.43 10.91
C SER A 32 -3.77 -7.45 11.83
N HIS A 33 -4.54 -8.10 12.71
CA HIS A 33 -4.09 -9.15 13.63
C HIS A 33 -4.44 -10.55 13.13
N GLY A 34 -5.11 -10.68 11.98
CA GLY A 34 -5.56 -11.93 11.42
C GLY A 34 -6.82 -12.48 12.09
N CYS A 35 -7.56 -11.66 12.85
CA CYS A 35 -8.84 -12.02 13.42
C CYS A 35 -9.97 -11.72 12.43
N VAL A 36 -10.99 -12.58 12.41
CA VAL A 36 -12.18 -12.36 11.58
C VAL A 36 -13.03 -11.27 12.21
N LYS A 37 -13.31 -10.22 11.43
CA LYS A 37 -14.15 -9.10 11.83
C LYS A 37 -15.22 -8.83 10.77
N THR A 38 -16.42 -8.53 11.23
CA THR A 38 -17.53 -8.08 10.38
C THR A 38 -17.56 -6.55 10.39
N TYR A 39 -17.68 -5.96 9.21
CA TYR A 39 -17.75 -4.51 9.00
C TYR A 39 -19.16 -4.12 8.59
N ASP A 40 -19.71 -3.09 9.23
CA ASP A 40 -21.09 -2.63 8.94
C ASP A 40 -21.13 -1.66 7.76
N SER A 41 -20.00 -1.01 7.45
CA SER A 41 -19.89 0.00 6.42
C SER A 41 -18.52 -0.06 5.74
N ILE A 42 -18.45 0.43 4.51
CA ILE A 42 -17.21 0.48 3.72
C ILE A 42 -16.23 1.48 4.35
N GLU A 43 -16.75 2.54 4.96
CA GLU A 43 -16.01 3.58 5.66
C GLU A 43 -15.19 3.03 6.84
N GLU A 44 -15.74 2.05 7.57
CA GLU A 44 -15.04 1.40 8.68
C GLU A 44 -13.81 0.64 8.18
N THR A 45 -13.96 -0.14 7.10
CA THR A 45 -12.84 -0.84 6.47
C THR A 45 -11.77 0.14 5.97
N PHE A 46 -12.17 1.26 5.37
CA PHE A 46 -11.22 2.27 4.89
C PHE A 46 -10.48 2.97 6.02
N LYS A 47 -11.14 3.25 7.14
CA LYS A 47 -10.51 3.90 8.30
C LYS A 47 -9.43 3.00 8.89
N GLU A 48 -9.75 1.72 9.11
CA GLU A 48 -8.79 0.74 9.61
C GLU A 48 -7.60 0.56 8.64
N PHE A 49 -7.88 0.48 7.35
CA PHE A 49 -6.85 0.41 6.32
C PHE A 49 -5.95 1.66 6.32
N TYR A 50 -6.52 2.85 6.47
CA TYR A 50 -5.78 4.10 6.47
C TYR A 50 -4.80 4.16 7.64
N ASP A 51 -5.26 3.89 8.86
CA ASP A 51 -4.43 3.94 10.07
C ASP A 51 -3.31 2.89 9.99
N PHE A 52 -3.63 1.67 9.57
CA PHE A 52 -2.65 0.62 9.34
C PHE A 52 -1.60 1.05 8.32
N ARG A 53 -2.05 1.60 7.18
CA ARG A 53 -1.15 1.92 6.07
C ARG A 53 -0.26 3.11 6.40
N LEU A 54 -0.77 4.11 7.12
CA LEU A 54 -0.01 5.27 7.58
C LEU A 54 1.17 4.82 8.45
N GLY A 55 0.93 3.96 9.45
CA GLY A 55 2.01 3.44 10.29
C GLY A 55 3.05 2.63 9.51
N PHE A 56 2.66 1.92 8.45
CA PHE A 56 3.60 1.24 7.57
C PHE A 56 4.43 2.19 6.69
N TYR A 57 3.89 3.35 6.31
CA TYR A 57 4.67 4.36 5.61
C TYR A 57 5.73 5.00 6.50
N GLU A 58 5.44 5.22 7.77
CA GLU A 58 6.42 5.69 8.76
C GLU A 58 7.55 4.68 8.93
N LYS A 59 7.22 3.40 9.20
CA LYS A 59 8.21 2.31 9.29
C LYS A 59 9.09 2.21 8.04
N ARG A 60 8.47 2.33 6.86
CA ARG A 60 9.19 2.31 5.58
C ARG A 60 10.16 3.49 5.46
N LYS A 61 9.73 4.69 5.84
CA LYS A 61 10.55 5.90 5.81
C LYS A 61 11.75 5.75 6.75
N GLU A 62 11.54 5.27 7.97
CA GLU A 62 12.61 5.01 8.94
C GLU A 62 13.62 4.00 8.40
N TYR A 63 13.14 2.89 7.83
CA TYR A 63 14.00 1.88 7.22
C TYR A 63 14.90 2.48 6.12
N PHE A 64 14.32 3.21 5.17
CA PHE A 64 15.10 3.83 4.09
C PHE A 64 16.07 4.89 4.60
N THR A 65 15.68 5.66 5.61
CA THR A 65 16.55 6.66 6.21
C THR A 65 17.76 5.99 6.87
N GLY A 66 17.56 4.92 7.64
CA GLY A 66 18.65 4.16 8.24
C GLY A 66 19.56 3.49 7.20
N LEU A 67 18.96 2.90 6.16
CA LEU A 67 19.70 2.27 5.06
C LEU A 67 20.59 3.30 4.34
N LEU A 68 20.04 4.44 3.95
CA LEU A 68 20.78 5.49 3.25
C LEU A 68 21.87 6.10 4.13
N GLN A 69 21.63 6.27 5.43
CA GLN A 69 22.66 6.72 6.36
C GLN A 69 23.82 5.71 6.47
N ALA A 70 23.52 4.41 6.51
CA ALA A 70 24.55 3.38 6.55
C ALA A 70 25.40 3.38 5.26
N ILE A 71 24.75 3.49 4.11
CA ILE A 71 25.41 3.60 2.80
C ILE A 71 26.25 4.89 2.73
N SER A 72 25.73 6.03 3.18
CA SER A 72 26.48 7.30 3.22
C SER A 72 27.75 7.15 4.04
N LYS A 73 27.65 6.61 5.26
CA LYS A 73 28.81 6.38 6.13
C LYS A 73 29.82 5.43 5.50
N MET A 74 29.37 4.38 4.82
CA MET A 74 30.26 3.47 4.11
C MET A 74 31.06 4.21 3.03
N ILE A 75 30.38 4.98 2.18
CA ILE A 75 31.03 5.74 1.09
C ILE A 75 31.95 6.83 1.64
N GLU A 76 31.53 7.55 2.68
CA GLU A 76 32.34 8.56 3.37
C GLU A 76 33.62 7.94 3.94
N ASN A 77 33.52 6.77 4.58
CA ASN A 77 34.67 6.06 5.12
C ASN A 77 35.62 5.59 4.00
N GLN A 78 35.08 5.10 2.88
CA GLN A 78 35.87 4.73 1.70
C GLN A 78 36.63 5.94 1.14
N ALA A 79 35.94 7.07 0.94
CA ALA A 79 36.55 8.31 0.45
C ALA A 79 37.61 8.85 1.42
N ARG A 80 37.34 8.81 2.73
CA ARG A 80 38.28 9.23 3.77
C ARG A 80 39.53 8.36 3.76
N PHE A 81 39.36 7.04 3.69
CA PHE A 81 40.49 6.11 3.62
C PHE A 81 41.38 6.40 2.42
N LEU A 82 40.80 6.54 1.22
CA LEU A 82 41.55 6.89 0.01
C LEU A 82 42.29 8.22 0.17
N SER A 83 41.64 9.24 0.74
CA SER A 83 42.25 10.55 0.99
C SER A 83 43.46 10.48 1.93
N ILE A 84 43.36 9.68 3.01
CA ILE A 84 44.43 9.48 3.98
C ILE A 84 45.61 8.73 3.34
N VAL A 85 45.34 7.71 2.51
CA VAL A 85 46.36 6.95 1.78
C VAL A 85 47.11 7.83 0.77
N VAL A 86 46.39 8.64 -0.02
CA VAL A 86 47.00 9.56 -1.01
C VAL A 86 47.90 10.59 -0.32
N ARG A 87 47.48 11.10 0.85
CA ARG A 87 48.28 12.05 1.64
C ARG A 87 49.41 11.39 2.44
N LYS A 88 49.62 10.08 2.30
CA LYS A 88 50.64 9.27 3.01
C LYS A 88 50.57 9.34 4.54
N TYR A 89 49.40 9.67 5.10
CA TYR A 89 49.19 9.58 6.55
C TYR A 89 49.05 8.11 7.02
N VAL A 90 48.70 7.19 6.11
CA VAL A 90 48.65 5.75 6.35
C VAL A 90 49.37 5.04 5.19
N CYS A 91 50.37 4.24 5.51
CA CYS A 91 51.04 3.33 4.57
C CYS A 91 50.54 1.91 4.80
N LEU A 92 49.91 1.30 3.78
CA LEU A 92 49.38 -0.06 3.85
C LEU A 92 50.42 -1.13 3.50
N TYR A 93 51.57 -0.70 2.95
CA TYR A 93 52.69 -1.57 2.62
C TYR A 93 53.98 -0.90 3.11
N SER A 94 54.68 -1.54 4.05
CA SER A 94 56.09 -1.27 4.30
C SER A 94 56.90 -2.09 3.29
N ARG A 95 57.80 -1.45 2.55
CA ARG A 95 58.97 -2.17 2.05
C ARG A 95 59.96 -2.40 3.18
#